data_AF-A0A1C7P2V3-F1
#
_entry.id   AF-A0A1C7P2V3-F1
#
_cell.length_a   1.000
_cell.length_b   1.000
_cell.length_c   1.000
_cell.angle_alpha   90.00
_cell.angle_beta   90.00
_cell.angle_gamma   90.00
#
_symmetry.space_group_name_H-M   'P 1'
#
loop_
_entity.id
_entity.type
_entity.pdbx_description
1 polymer ?
#
loop_
_entity_poly.entity_id
_entity_poly.type
_entity_poly.pdbx_seq_one_letter_code
_entity_poly.pdbx_strand_id
1 'polypeptide(L)'
;MIEQKAHPTTRQKTLKTAYATIKGFKVMCALHKGQAAIFNLTGDIRGEARIVERAFGIVPSALTEAVGLLAQSLENRGAVR
;
A
#
# COMPACT_ATOMS: atom_id res chain seq x y z
N MET A 1 9.66 18.52 21.81
CA MET A 1 8.99 17.58 20.88
C MET A 1 8.27 18.42 19.85
N ILE A 2 8.85 18.58 18.65
CA ILE A 2 8.32 19.52 17.64
C ILE A 2 7.30 18.74 16.81
N GLU A 3 6.01 18.99 17.04
CA GLU A 3 4.97 18.56 16.11
C GLU A 3 5.06 19.46 14.87
N GLN A 4 5.75 18.99 13.84
CA GLN A 4 5.85 19.68 12.56
C GLN A 4 4.51 19.57 11.85
N LYS A 5 3.61 20.50 12.14
CA LYS A 5 2.33 20.64 11.45
C LYS A 5 2.62 21.02 10.00
N ALA A 6 2.30 20.12 9.06
CA ALA A 6 2.38 20.41 7.64
C ALA A 6 1.45 21.60 7.32
N HIS A 7 2.04 22.76 7.04
CA HIS A 7 1.27 23.89 6.53
C HIS A 7 0.74 23.51 5.13
N PRO A 8 -0.58 23.60 4.88
CA PRO A 8 -1.12 23.37 3.54
C PRO A 8 -0.56 24.48 2.65
N THR A 9 0.45 24.14 1.85
CA THR A 9 1.11 25.08 0.95
C THR A 9 0.06 25.62 -0.02
N THR A 10 -0.15 26.95 0.01
CA THR A 10 -1.12 27.74 -0.75
C THR A 10 -0.91 27.72 -2.28
N ARG A 11 -0.35 26.64 -2.84
CA ARG A 11 0.07 26.55 -4.24
C ARG A 11 0.01 25.13 -4.84
N GLN A 12 -0.98 24.29 -4.50
CA GLN A 12 -1.34 23.19 -5.41
C GLN A 12 -2.26 23.71 -6.50
N LYS A 13 -1.69 23.97 -7.67
CA LYS A 13 -2.40 24.53 -8.84
C LYS A 13 -3.40 23.53 -9.47
N THR A 14 -3.36 22.25 -9.10
CA THR A 14 -4.32 21.24 -9.59
C THR A 14 -4.70 20.24 -8.48
N LEU A 15 -5.95 19.75 -8.52
CA LEU A 15 -6.46 18.74 -7.59
C LEU A 15 -5.65 17.43 -7.63
N LYS A 16 -5.15 17.05 -8.82
CA LYS A 16 -4.33 15.84 -9.00
C LYS A 16 -3.01 15.94 -8.25
N THR A 17 -2.34 17.09 -8.32
CA THR A 17 -1.09 17.35 -7.57
C THR A 17 -1.34 17.37 -6.06
N ALA A 18 -2.46 17.95 -5.61
CA ALA A 18 -2.85 17.95 -4.19
C ALA A 18 -3.08 16.54 -3.66
N TYR A 19 -3.84 15.73 -4.41
CA TYR A 19 -4.08 14.33 -4.07
C TYR A 19 -2.78 13.54 -3.94
N ALA A 20 -1.90 13.63 -4.96
CA ALA A 20 -0.61 12.93 -4.95
C ALA A 20 0.28 13.36 -3.77
N THR A 21 0.31 14.65 -3.43
CA THR A 21 1.12 15.16 -2.30
C THR A 21 0.58 14.67 -0.96
N ILE A 22 -0.73 14.82 -0.71
CA ILE A 22 -1.35 14.42 0.56
C ILE A 22 -1.27 12.90 0.75
N LYS A 23 -1.53 12.13 -0.31
CA LYS A 23 -1.43 10.67 -0.27
C LYS A 23 0.01 10.21 -0.12
N GLY A 24 0.95 10.84 -0.82
CA GLY A 24 2.39 10.59 -0.69
C GLY A 24 2.90 10.82 0.73
N PHE A 25 2.47 11.90 1.39
CA PHE A 25 2.84 12.17 2.79
C PHE A 25 2.30 11.10 3.75
N LYS A 26 1.04 10.68 3.58
CA LYS A 26 0.47 9.58 4.39
C LYS A 26 1.25 8.27 4.21
N VAL A 27 1.67 7.97 2.98
CA VAL A 27 2.50 6.80 2.67
C VAL A 27 3.88 6.92 3.33
N MET A 28 4.57 8.06 3.19
CA MET A 28 5.85 8.28 3.87
C MET A 28 5.75 8.11 5.38
N CYS A 29 4.70 8.65 6.01
CA CYS A 29 4.47 8.46 7.45
C CYS A 29 4.24 6.98 7.81
N ALA A 30 3.51 6.23 6.99
CA ALA A 30 3.26 4.82 7.23
C ALA A 30 4.54 3.97 7.13
N LEU A 31 5.39 4.29 6.15
CA LEU A 31 6.70 3.65 5.98
C LEU A 31 7.63 4.00 7.13
N HIS A 32 7.70 5.27 7.53
CA HIS A 32 8.52 5.71 8.67
C HIS A 32 8.11 5.03 9.98
N LYS A 33 6.82 4.71 10.16
CA LYS A 33 6.30 3.95 11.32
C LYS A 33 6.51 2.43 11.21
N GLY A 34 7.16 1.94 10.16
CA GLY A 34 7.41 0.52 9.95
C GLY A 34 6.16 -0.29 9.56
N GLN A 35 5.08 0.36 9.12
CA GLN A 35 3.83 -0.33 8.76
C GLN A 35 3.99 -1.25 7.52
N ALA A 36 5.08 -1.08 6.77
CA ALA A 36 5.46 -1.96 5.66
C ALA A 36 5.60 -3.43 6.07
N ALA A 37 6.02 -3.68 7.32
CA ALA A 37 6.20 -5.03 7.84
C ALA A 37 4.90 -5.86 7.82
N ILE A 38 3.74 -5.21 7.96
CA ILE A 38 2.42 -5.87 7.96
C ILE A 38 2.07 -6.43 6.58
N PHE A 39 2.64 -5.86 5.51
CA PHE A 39 2.31 -6.24 4.13
C PHE A 39 3.28 -7.26 3.52
N ASN A 40 4.22 -7.80 4.31
CA ASN A 40 5.14 -8.87 3.92
C ASN A 40 4.46 -10.27 3.89
N LEU A 41 3.19 -10.34 3.44
CA LEU A 41 2.40 -11.57 3.42
C LEU A 41 2.92 -12.61 2.40
N THR A 42 3.63 -12.14 1.38
CA THR A 42 4.22 -12.94 0.31
C THR A 42 5.68 -12.49 0.26
N GLY A 43 6.63 -13.38 0.53
CA GLY A 43 8.05 -13.05 0.71
C GLY A 43 8.76 -12.37 -0.47
N ASP A 44 8.01 -12.01 -1.52
CA ASP A 44 8.47 -11.45 -2.78
C ASP A 44 8.07 -9.98 -3.00
N ILE A 45 6.95 -9.50 -2.41
CA ILE A 45 6.55 -8.09 -2.55
C ILE A 45 7.03 -7.29 -1.35
N ARG A 46 8.10 -6.53 -1.57
CA ARG A 46 8.65 -5.53 -0.63
C ARG A 46 7.48 -4.72 -0.05
N GLY A 47 7.17 -4.88 1.23
CA GLY A 47 5.97 -4.30 1.86
C GLY A 47 5.81 -2.79 1.68
N GLU A 48 6.90 -2.07 1.35
CA GLU A 48 6.89 -0.66 0.96
C GLU A 48 6.12 -0.40 -0.34
N ALA A 49 6.35 -1.21 -1.39
CA ALA A 49 5.65 -1.12 -2.66
C ALA A 49 4.15 -1.40 -2.49
N ARG A 50 3.80 -2.38 -1.65
CA ARG A 50 2.41 -2.70 -1.33
C ARG A 50 1.68 -1.55 -0.65
N ILE A 51 2.32 -0.82 0.27
CA ILE A 51 1.69 0.34 0.89
C ILE A 51 1.41 1.44 -0.13
N VAL A 52 2.35 1.69 -1.06
CA VAL A 52 2.17 2.66 -2.15
C VAL A 52 1.00 2.22 -3.02
N GLU A 53 1.01 1.00 -3.52
CA GLU A 53 -0.02 0.47 -4.41
C GLU A 53 -1.40 0.46 -3.76
N ARG A 54 -1.49 0.10 -2.46
CA ARG A 54 -2.72 0.17 -1.66
C ARG A 54 -3.20 1.60 -1.45
N ALA A 55 -2.30 2.52 -1.15
CA ALA A 55 -2.65 3.91 -0.96
C ALA A 55 -3.19 4.52 -2.25
N PHE A 56 -2.60 4.20 -3.41
CA PHE A 56 -3.01 4.75 -4.69
C PHE A 56 -4.07 3.89 -5.41
N GLY A 57 -4.45 2.73 -4.87
CA GLY A 57 -5.45 1.84 -5.47
C GLY A 57 -4.99 1.21 -6.80
N ILE A 58 -3.68 1.06 -7.00
CA ILE A 58 -3.08 0.55 -8.23
C ILE A 58 -3.24 -0.97 -8.33
N VAL A 59 -3.24 -1.67 -7.20
CA VAL A 59 -3.25 -3.14 -7.12
C VAL A 59 -4.49 -3.66 -6.38
N PRO A 60 -5.09 -4.81 -6.78
CA PRO A 60 -6.29 -5.39 -6.17
C PRO A 60 -6.11 -5.61 -4.68
N SER A 61 -7.18 -5.39 -3.88
CA SER A 61 -7.14 -5.36 -2.41
C SER A 61 -6.43 -6.56 -1.75
N ALA A 62 -5.98 -6.41 -0.50
CA ALA A 62 -5.28 -7.50 0.21
C ALA A 62 -6.16 -8.75 0.32
N LEU A 63 -7.47 -8.54 0.43
CA LEU A 63 -8.47 -9.60 0.38
C LEU A 63 -8.50 -10.29 -0.98
N THR A 64 -8.48 -9.53 -2.08
CA THR A 64 -8.49 -10.07 -3.44
C THR A 64 -7.26 -10.94 -3.70
N GLU A 65 -6.08 -10.49 -3.28
CA GLU A 65 -4.85 -11.27 -3.40
C GLU A 65 -4.87 -12.51 -2.51
N ALA A 66 -5.33 -12.40 -1.26
CA ALA A 66 -5.46 -13.55 -0.37
C ALA A 66 -6.41 -14.62 -0.94
N VAL A 67 -7.54 -14.19 -1.52
CA VAL A 67 -8.47 -15.08 -2.21
C VAL A 67 -7.80 -15.73 -3.42
N GLY A 68 -7.02 -14.99 -4.20
CA GLY A 68 -6.26 -15.55 -5.34
C GLY A 68 -5.22 -16.59 -4.93
N LEU A 69 -4.48 -16.35 -3.84
CA LEU A 69 -3.51 -17.32 -3.29
C LEU A 69 -4.19 -18.58 -2.74
N LEU A 70 -5.35 -18.42 -2.10
CA LEU A 70 -6.15 -19.54 -1.64
C LEU A 70 -6.70 -20.35 -2.81
N ALA A 71 -7.19 -19.69 -3.86
CA ALA A 71 -7.67 -20.34 -5.08
C ALA A 71 -6.55 -21.17 -5.74
N GLN A 72 -5.36 -20.59 -5.95
CA GLN A 72 -4.19 -21.32 -6.46
C GLN A 72 -3.78 -22.49 -5.56
N SER A 73 -3.83 -22.31 -4.24
CA SER A 73 -3.50 -23.37 -3.29
C SER A 73 -4.48 -24.55 -3.36
N LEU A 74 -5.76 -24.28 -3.64
CA LEU A 74 -6.78 -25.30 -3.82
C LEU A 74 -6.65 -26.02 -5.18
N GLU A 75 -6.35 -25.27 -6.24
CA GLU A 75 -6.07 -25.83 -7.58
C GLU A 75 -4.84 -26.75 -7.55
N ASN A 76 -3.74 -26.32 -6.92
CA ASN A 76 -2.54 -27.14 -6.74
C ASN A 76 -2.80 -28.40 -5.90
N ARG A 77 -3.72 -28.34 -4.92
CA ARG A 77 -4.11 -29.55 -4.15
C ARG A 77 -5.03 -30.48 -4.95
N GLY A 78 -5.86 -29.94 -5.84
CA GLY A 78 -6.70 -30.72 -6.75
C GLY A 78 -5.90 -31.45 -7.82
N ALA A 79 -4.77 -30.90 -8.25
CA ALA A 79 -3.85 -31.51 -9.22
C ALA A 79 -2.95 -32.62 -8.63
N VAL A 80 -2.92 -32.79 -7.30
CA VAL A 80 -2.20 -33.87 -6.57
C VAL A 80 -3.16 -35.04 -6.28
N ARG A 81 -4.05 -35.36 -7.22
CA ARG A 81 -4.93 -36.54 -7.19
C ARG A 81 -4.99 -37.22 -8.54
#